data_AF-A0A8S0TGX8-F1
#
_entry.id   AF-A0A8S0TGX8-F1
#
_cell.length_a   1.000
_cell.length_b   1.000
_cell.length_c   1.000
_cell.angle_alpha   90.00
_cell.angle_beta   90.00
_cell.angle_gamma   90.00
#
_symmetry.space_group_name_H-M   'P 1'
#
loop_
_entity.id
_entity.type
_entity.pdbx_description
1 polymer ?
#
loop_
_entity_poly.entity_id
_entity_poly.type
_entity_poly.pdbx_seq_one_letter_code
_entity_poly.pdbx_strand_id
1 'polypeptide(L)'
;MASKPGILTEWPWTRLGSFKYLVLSPFIIRATYLYMVKDASERSLSQILIFPLLISRMLNNQIWISLSRYRTAKGRNRIVDKSIEFEQVDRERSWDDQIIFSGSLFYLGSMYLKGADNLPIWRTDGVVITILLHSSLVEFIYYWLHRALHHHFLYSRYHSHHHSSIVTEPIT
;
A
#
# COMPACT_ATOMS: atom_id res chain seq x y z
N MET A 1 -15.82 8.45 -6.02
CA MET A 1 -14.93 9.60 -5.75
C MET A 1 -15.48 10.40 -4.58
N ALA A 2 -14.65 11.23 -3.94
CA ALA A 2 -15.08 12.15 -2.90
C ALA A 2 -16.12 13.15 -3.46
N SER A 3 -17.01 13.68 -2.61
CA SER A 3 -18.10 14.54 -3.07
C SER A 3 -17.64 15.90 -3.60
N LYS A 4 -16.47 16.38 -3.16
CA LYS A 4 -15.77 17.56 -3.67
C LYS A 4 -14.27 17.31 -3.68
N PRO A 5 -13.68 16.61 -4.66
CA PRO A 5 -12.27 16.18 -4.61
C PRO A 5 -11.31 17.37 -4.41
N GLY A 6 -10.27 17.15 -3.60
CA GLY A 6 -9.24 18.13 -3.30
C GLY A 6 -7.95 17.92 -4.10
N ILE A 7 -6.92 18.70 -3.77
CA ILE A 7 -5.57 18.48 -4.30
C ILE A 7 -5.05 17.13 -3.77
N LEU A 8 -4.35 16.36 -4.61
CA LEU A 8 -3.81 15.02 -4.29
C LEU A 8 -4.87 13.97 -3.93
N THR A 9 -6.12 14.12 -4.37
CA THR A 9 -7.12 13.05 -4.27
C THR A 9 -6.81 11.88 -5.21
N GLU A 10 -6.07 12.12 -6.30
CA GLU A 10 -5.63 11.11 -7.25
C GLU A 10 -4.13 10.87 -7.17
N TRP A 11 -3.70 9.66 -7.54
CA TRP A 11 -2.29 9.31 -7.63
C TRP A 11 -1.64 9.99 -8.84
N PRO A 12 -0.34 10.35 -8.77
CA PRO A 12 0.35 10.97 -9.89
C PRO A 12 0.31 10.15 -11.19
N TRP A 13 0.17 8.82 -11.07
CA TRP A 13 0.10 7.88 -12.19
C TRP A 13 -1.33 7.43 -12.54
N THR A 14 -2.38 8.07 -12.00
CA THR A 14 -3.77 7.70 -12.33
C THR A 14 -4.03 7.68 -13.84
N ARG A 15 -3.41 8.59 -14.60
CA ARG A 15 -3.52 8.65 -16.07
C ARG A 15 -2.95 7.43 -16.80
N LEU A 16 -2.08 6.64 -16.15
CA LEU A 16 -1.53 5.42 -16.74
C LEU A 16 -2.52 4.25 -16.71
N GLY A 17 -3.59 4.34 -15.91
CA GLY A 17 -4.57 3.25 -15.77
C GLY A 17 -3.88 1.92 -15.45
N SER A 18 -4.15 0.88 -16.24
CA SER A 18 -3.53 -0.44 -16.09
C SER A 18 -2.00 -0.46 -16.29
N PHE A 19 -1.41 0.58 -16.88
CA PHE A 19 0.05 0.69 -17.07
C PHE A 19 0.79 1.29 -15.88
N LYS A 20 0.10 1.61 -14.78
CA LYS A 20 0.71 2.22 -13.58
C LYS A 20 1.92 1.46 -13.01
N TYR A 21 2.01 0.16 -13.22
CA TYR A 21 3.17 -0.65 -12.81
C TYR A 21 4.48 -0.23 -13.50
N LEU A 22 4.41 0.47 -14.64
CA LEU A 22 5.58 1.03 -15.32
C LEU A 22 6.34 2.05 -14.45
N VAL A 23 5.69 2.62 -13.44
CA VAL A 23 6.34 3.49 -12.44
C VAL A 23 7.48 2.76 -11.72
N LEU A 24 7.35 1.45 -11.48
CA LEU A 24 8.37 0.65 -10.81
C LEU A 24 9.44 0.09 -11.77
N SER A 25 9.16 0.03 -13.08
CA SER A 25 10.04 -0.62 -14.06
C SER A 25 11.47 -0.09 -14.06
N PRO A 26 11.75 1.23 -14.04
CA PRO A 26 13.13 1.72 -14.03
C PRO A 26 13.92 1.25 -12.81
N PHE A 27 13.25 1.16 -11.65
CA PHE A 27 13.88 0.73 -10.42
C PHE A 27 14.17 -0.77 -10.42
N ILE A 28 13.21 -1.59 -10.86
CA ILE A 28 13.37 -3.04 -10.95
C ILE A 28 14.46 -3.41 -11.95
N ILE A 29 14.46 -2.77 -13.13
CA ILE A 29 15.48 -2.99 -14.17
C ILE A 29 16.86 -2.64 -13.64
N ARG A 30 17.00 -1.47 -12.99
CA ARG A 30 18.28 -1.05 -12.39
C ARG A 30 18.75 -2.02 -11.32
N ALA A 31 17.89 -2.40 -10.37
CA ALA A 31 18.24 -3.32 -9.29
C ALA A 31 18.68 -4.68 -9.84
N THR A 32 17.97 -5.20 -10.85
CA THR A 32 18.30 -6.46 -11.53
C THR A 32 19.63 -6.35 -12.27
N TYR A 33 19.84 -5.28 -13.05
CA TYR A 33 21.09 -5.05 -13.79
C TYR A 33 22.29 -4.97 -12.84
N LEU A 34 22.20 -4.17 -11.78
CA LEU A 34 23.27 -4.04 -10.79
C LEU A 34 23.57 -5.36 -10.10
N TYR A 35 22.55 -6.15 -9.76
CA TYR A 35 22.75 -7.47 -9.15
C TYR A 35 23.44 -8.47 -10.09
N MET A 36 23.14 -8.42 -11.39
CA MET A 36 23.70 -9.33 -12.38
C MET A 36 25.13 -8.98 -12.80
N VAL A 37 25.44 -7.68 -12.93
CA VAL A 37 26.71 -7.20 -13.48
C VAL A 37 27.78 -6.98 -12.41
N LYS A 38 27.40 -6.57 -11.19
CA LYS A 38 28.38 -6.33 -10.13
C LYS A 38 28.97 -7.62 -9.59
N ASP A 39 30.21 -7.50 -9.10
CA ASP A 39 30.90 -8.54 -8.35
C ASP A 39 30.14 -8.89 -7.07
N ALA A 40 30.32 -10.14 -6.60
CA ALA A 40 29.58 -10.68 -5.46
C ALA A 40 29.67 -9.83 -4.18
N SER A 41 30.81 -9.18 -3.94
CA SER A 41 31.05 -8.29 -2.80
C SER A 41 30.28 -6.97 -2.86
N GLU A 42 29.85 -6.55 -4.05
CA GLU A 42 29.15 -5.28 -4.29
C GLU A 42 27.64 -5.45 -4.54
N ARG A 43 27.17 -6.70 -4.64
CA ARG A 43 25.74 -6.98 -4.83
C ARG A 43 24.99 -6.59 -3.56
N SER A 44 23.84 -5.93 -3.76
CA SER A 44 22.94 -5.54 -2.67
C SER A 44 21.74 -6.48 -2.64
N LEU A 45 21.73 -7.41 -1.69
CA LEU A 45 20.61 -8.35 -1.54
C LEU A 45 19.33 -7.60 -1.13
N SER A 46 19.45 -6.55 -0.32
CA SER A 46 18.31 -5.73 0.09
C SER A 46 17.61 -5.08 -1.10
N GLN A 47 18.35 -4.58 -2.09
CA GLN A 47 17.80 -3.94 -3.29
C GLN A 47 17.01 -4.92 -4.17
N ILE A 48 17.53 -6.11 -4.44
CA ILE A 48 16.86 -7.09 -5.31
C ILE A 48 15.63 -7.70 -4.63
N LEU A 49 15.63 -7.83 -3.30
CA LEU A 49 14.51 -8.37 -2.52
C LEU A 49 13.30 -7.43 -2.43
N ILE A 50 13.45 -6.13 -2.76
CA ILE A 50 12.32 -5.19 -2.80
C ILE A 50 11.24 -5.71 -3.76
N PHE A 51 11.59 -6.20 -4.95
CA PHE A 51 10.57 -6.63 -5.91
C PHE A 51 9.77 -7.87 -5.43
N PRO A 52 10.40 -8.97 -4.99
CA PRO A 52 9.69 -10.08 -4.35
C PRO A 52 8.82 -9.66 -3.17
N LEU A 53 9.27 -8.69 -2.35
CA LEU A 53 8.50 -8.13 -1.25
C LEU A 53 7.22 -7.43 -1.74
N LEU A 54 7.30 -6.65 -2.82
CA LEU A 54 6.11 -5.99 -3.38
C LEU A 54 5.11 -7.00 -3.94
N ILE A 55 5.60 -8.06 -4.60
CA ILE A 55 4.74 -9.16 -5.07
C ILE A 55 4.08 -9.89 -3.90
N SER A 56 4.82 -10.17 -2.82
CA SER A 56 4.24 -10.84 -1.65
C SER A 56 3.16 -9.98 -0.98
N ARG A 57 3.32 -8.65 -0.95
CA ARG A 57 2.30 -7.69 -0.49
C ARG A 57 1.05 -7.72 -1.38
N MET A 58 1.22 -7.74 -2.69
CA MET A 58 0.11 -7.87 -3.65
C MET A 58 -0.68 -9.15 -3.42
N LEU A 59 0.01 -10.28 -3.30
CA LEU A 59 -0.60 -11.59 -3.05
C LEU A 59 -1.33 -11.63 -1.71
N ASN A 60 -0.71 -11.09 -0.66
CA ASN A 60 -1.32 -11.03 0.68
C ASN A 60 -2.64 -10.25 0.66
N ASN A 61 -2.64 -9.05 0.07
CA ASN A 61 -3.84 -8.23 -0.06
C ASN A 61 -4.92 -8.96 -0.87
N GLN A 62 -4.55 -9.56 -2.00
CA GLN A 62 -5.50 -10.29 -2.85
C GLN A 62 -6.13 -11.49 -2.11
N ILE A 63 -5.37 -12.23 -1.30
CA ILE A 63 -5.88 -13.33 -0.48
C ILE A 63 -6.91 -12.79 0.52
N TRP A 64 -6.60 -11.71 1.23
CA TRP A 64 -7.52 -11.13 2.22
C TRP A 64 -8.79 -10.56 1.60
N ILE A 65 -8.68 -9.86 0.46
CA ILE A 65 -9.84 -9.39 -0.32
C ILE A 65 -10.71 -10.58 -0.73
N SER A 66 -10.10 -11.64 -1.28
CA SER A 66 -10.82 -12.84 -1.71
C SER A 66 -11.55 -13.51 -0.55
N LEU A 67 -10.90 -13.61 0.61
CA LEU A 67 -11.49 -14.17 1.82
C LEU A 67 -12.64 -13.29 2.35
N SER A 68 -12.48 -11.96 2.36
CA SER A 68 -13.52 -11.02 2.79
C SER A 68 -14.76 -11.10 1.89
N ARG A 69 -14.56 -11.09 0.57
CA ARG A 69 -15.65 -11.23 -0.41
C ARG A 69 -16.34 -12.57 -0.31
N TYR A 70 -15.58 -13.67 -0.16
CA TYR A 70 -16.15 -15.00 0.05
C TYR A 70 -17.03 -15.05 1.31
N ARG A 71 -16.55 -14.50 2.44
CA ARG A 71 -17.32 -14.43 3.68
C ARG A 71 -18.58 -13.59 3.53
N THR A 72 -18.51 -12.48 2.80
CA THR A 72 -19.67 -11.62 2.53
C THR A 72 -20.70 -12.33 1.65
N ALA A 73 -20.27 -13.05 0.62
CA ALA A 73 -21.15 -13.76 -0.31
C ALA A 73 -21.85 -14.97 0.34
N LYS A 74 -21.17 -15.70 1.22
CA LYS A 74 -21.72 -16.89 1.91
C LYS A 74 -22.43 -16.55 3.24
N GLY A 75 -22.17 -15.37 3.80
CA GLY A 75 -22.19 -15.16 5.24
C GLY A 75 -23.57 -15.03 5.90
N ARG A 76 -23.72 -15.72 7.04
CA ARG A 76 -24.72 -15.44 8.10
C ARG A 76 -24.32 -14.30 9.05
N ASN A 77 -23.09 -13.78 8.91
CA ASN A 77 -22.47 -12.79 9.82
C ASN A 77 -22.42 -11.38 9.20
N ARG A 78 -23.42 -11.00 8.41
CA ARG A 78 -23.48 -9.68 7.78
C ARG A 78 -24.00 -8.67 8.82
N ILE A 79 -23.28 -7.57 8.99
CA ILE A 79 -23.74 -6.45 9.84
C ILE A 79 -24.92 -5.75 9.16
N VAL A 80 -24.84 -5.60 7.83
CA VAL A 80 -25.87 -5.01 6.98
C VAL A 80 -26.25 -6.03 5.92
N ASP A 81 -27.54 -6.24 5.69
CA ASP A 81 -28.02 -7.17 4.66
C ASP A 81 -27.93 -6.56 3.25
N LYS A 82 -26.68 -6.35 2.80
CA LYS A 82 -26.34 -5.79 1.48
C LYS A 82 -25.14 -6.52 0.87
N SER A 83 -25.20 -6.77 -0.43
CA SER A 83 -24.10 -7.33 -1.24
C SER A 83 -23.03 -6.30 -1.56
N ILE A 84 -21.88 -6.80 -1.99
CA ILE A 84 -20.89 -5.96 -2.66
C ILE A 84 -21.38 -5.67 -4.08
N GLU A 85 -21.50 -4.39 -4.41
CA GLU A 85 -21.94 -3.94 -5.72
C GLU A 85 -20.74 -3.71 -6.64
N PHE A 86 -20.93 -3.82 -7.95
CA PHE A 86 -19.85 -3.61 -8.94
C PHE A 86 -19.23 -2.22 -8.81
N GLU A 87 -20.04 -1.20 -8.52
CA GLU A 87 -19.56 0.17 -8.31
C GLU A 87 -18.65 0.28 -7.09
N GLN A 88 -18.82 -0.57 -6.07
CA GLN A 88 -17.89 -0.59 -4.93
C GLN A 88 -16.57 -1.25 -5.35
N VAL A 89 -16.63 -2.37 -6.09
CA VAL A 89 -15.44 -3.05 -6.62
C VAL A 89 -14.60 -2.10 -7.49
N ASP A 90 -15.25 -1.34 -8.37
CA ASP A 90 -14.56 -0.39 -9.25
C ASP A 90 -13.93 0.77 -8.48
N ARG A 91 -14.59 1.23 -7.42
CA ARG A 91 -14.08 2.30 -6.53
C ARG A 91 -12.86 1.86 -5.74
N GLU A 92 -12.79 0.60 -5.35
CA GLU A 92 -11.71 0.05 -4.51
C GLU A 92 -10.59 -0.59 -5.34
N ARG A 93 -10.69 -0.56 -6.68
CA ARG A 93 -9.73 -1.20 -7.60
C ARG A 93 -8.30 -0.66 -7.52
N SER A 94 -8.12 0.55 -7.01
CA SER A 94 -6.82 1.26 -6.89
C SER A 94 -6.03 0.91 -5.62
N TRP A 95 -6.44 -0.10 -4.85
CA TRP A 95 -5.80 -0.50 -3.59
C TRP A 95 -4.28 -0.77 -3.68
N ASP A 96 -3.81 -1.17 -4.86
CA ASP A 96 -2.43 -1.49 -5.18
C ASP A 96 -1.55 -0.27 -5.45
N ASP A 97 -2.13 0.94 -5.56
CA ASP A 97 -1.36 2.17 -5.72
C ASP A 97 -0.44 2.44 -4.52
N GLN A 98 -0.86 2.07 -3.31
CA GLN A 98 -0.02 2.14 -2.12
C GLN A 98 1.21 1.23 -2.20
N ILE A 99 1.11 0.09 -2.90
CA ILE A 99 2.24 -0.83 -3.12
C ILE A 99 3.24 -0.18 -4.08
N ILE A 100 2.76 0.47 -5.15
CA ILE A 100 3.60 1.21 -6.09
C ILE A 100 4.33 2.33 -5.35
N PHE A 101 3.61 3.14 -4.58
CA PHE A 101 4.19 4.23 -3.80
C PHE A 101 5.26 3.74 -2.82
N SER A 102 4.93 2.73 -2.00
CA SER A 102 5.86 2.16 -1.02
C SER A 102 7.08 1.54 -1.70
N GLY A 103 6.89 0.87 -2.84
CA GLY A 103 7.97 0.32 -3.65
C GLY A 103 8.92 1.40 -4.16
N SER A 104 8.38 2.50 -4.70
CA SER A 104 9.19 3.65 -5.10
C SER A 104 10.00 4.22 -3.93
N LEU A 105 9.38 4.36 -2.74
CA LEU A 105 10.10 4.82 -1.55
C LEU A 105 11.19 3.86 -1.10
N PHE A 106 10.97 2.54 -1.13
CA PHE A 106 12.00 1.56 -0.79
C PHE A 106 13.17 1.60 -1.76
N TYR A 107 12.90 1.70 -3.06
CA TYR A 107 13.98 1.84 -4.05
C TYR A 107 14.75 3.14 -3.89
N LEU A 108 14.07 4.28 -3.72
CA LEU A 108 14.73 5.56 -3.47
C LEU A 108 15.55 5.51 -2.16
N GLY A 109 15.00 4.94 -1.11
CA GLY A 109 15.70 4.72 0.16
C GLY A 109 16.97 3.90 -0.03
N SER A 110 16.89 2.80 -0.78
CA SER A 110 18.06 1.96 -1.07
C SER A 110 19.14 2.67 -1.89
N MET A 111 18.76 3.65 -2.72
CA MET A 111 19.72 4.40 -3.56
C MET A 111 20.38 5.56 -2.83
N TYR A 112 19.66 6.22 -1.92
CA TYR A 112 20.09 7.49 -1.34
C TYR A 112 20.45 7.42 0.14
N LEU A 113 19.94 6.43 0.89
CA LEU A 113 20.24 6.29 2.32
C LEU A 113 21.48 5.43 2.52
N LYS A 114 22.49 6.02 3.17
CA LYS A 114 23.69 5.29 3.59
C LYS A 114 23.31 4.15 4.53
N GLY A 115 23.78 2.94 4.23
CA GLY A 115 23.50 1.74 5.04
C GLY A 115 22.17 1.04 4.72
N ALA A 116 21.42 1.47 3.69
CA ALA A 116 20.26 0.72 3.18
C ALA A 116 20.67 -0.45 2.27
N ASP A 117 21.95 -0.53 1.90
CA ASP A 117 22.53 -1.65 1.18
C ASP A 117 22.91 -2.79 2.12
N ASN A 118 22.68 -4.03 1.68
CA ASN A 118 23.05 -5.24 2.41
C ASN A 118 22.49 -5.32 3.84
N LEU A 119 21.25 -4.85 4.01
CA LEU A 119 20.52 -5.05 5.25
C LEU A 119 20.39 -6.55 5.57
N PRO A 120 20.51 -6.94 6.86
CA PRO A 120 20.27 -8.32 7.26
C PRO A 120 18.82 -8.70 6.94
N ILE A 121 18.60 -9.95 6.51
CA ILE A 121 17.26 -10.48 6.21
C ILE A 121 16.36 -10.43 7.46
N TRP A 122 16.95 -10.53 8.66
CA TRP A 122 16.22 -10.49 9.93
C TRP A 122 17.00 -9.71 10.99
N ARG A 123 16.28 -8.89 11.77
CA ARG A 123 16.81 -8.17 12.93
C ARG A 123 15.74 -8.00 14.00
N THR A 124 15.84 -8.77 15.10
CA THR A 124 14.81 -8.82 16.15
C THR A 124 14.62 -7.48 16.86
N ASP A 125 15.72 -6.76 17.14
CA ASP A 125 15.65 -5.41 17.71
C ASP A 125 14.88 -4.43 16.80
N GLY A 126 15.07 -4.54 15.48
CA GLY A 126 14.35 -3.77 14.48
C GLY A 126 12.86 -4.07 14.48
N VAL A 127 12.48 -5.34 14.67
CA VAL A 127 11.07 -5.73 14.84
C VAL A 127 10.47 -5.10 16.09
N VAL A 128 11.17 -5.18 17.24
CA VAL A 128 10.72 -4.56 18.50
C VAL A 128 10.58 -3.04 18.35
N ILE A 129 11.57 -2.37 17.78
CA ILE A 129 11.53 -0.92 17.53
C ILE A 129 10.35 -0.57 16.62
N THR A 130 10.10 -1.35 15.56
CA THR A 130 8.98 -1.13 14.64
C THR A 130 7.64 -1.25 15.36
N ILE A 131 7.46 -2.26 16.22
CA ILE A 131 6.24 -2.44 17.02
C ILE A 131 6.03 -1.25 17.97
N LEU A 132 7.08 -0.82 18.66
CA LEU A 132 7.00 0.31 19.59
C LEU A 132 6.69 1.62 18.87
N LEU A 133 7.38 1.92 17.77
CA LEU A 133 7.11 3.11 16.96
C LEU A 133 5.71 3.10 16.37
N HIS A 134 5.25 1.95 15.89
CA HIS A 134 3.90 1.81 15.34
C HIS A 134 2.84 2.05 16.42
N SER A 135 2.88 1.28 17.50
CA SER A 135 1.87 1.33 18.58
C SER A 135 1.84 2.66 19.35
N SER A 136 2.96 3.40 19.41
CA SER A 136 3.02 4.69 20.11
C SER A 136 2.80 5.88 19.18
N LEU A 137 3.62 6.03 18.15
CA LEU A 137 3.66 7.23 17.32
C LEU A 137 2.70 7.15 16.14
N VAL A 138 2.72 6.04 15.40
CA VAL A 138 1.91 5.90 14.18
C VAL A 138 0.44 5.88 14.52
N GLU A 139 0.02 5.07 15.50
CA GLU A 139 -1.37 5.00 15.95
C GLU A 139 -1.88 6.34 16.50
N PHE A 140 -1.04 7.06 17.26
CA PHE A 140 -1.40 8.38 17.76
C PHE A 140 -1.64 9.39 16.63
N ILE A 141 -0.72 9.47 15.66
CA ILE A 141 -0.86 10.37 14.51
C ILE A 141 -2.07 9.96 13.66
N TYR A 142 -2.23 8.65 13.42
CA TYR A 142 -3.36 8.10 12.67
C TYR A 142 -4.69 8.50 13.29
N TYR A 143 -4.86 8.35 14.61
CA TYR A 143 -6.09 8.72 15.31
C TYR A 143 -6.46 10.19 15.09
N TRP A 144 -5.51 11.11 15.30
CA TRP A 144 -5.77 12.54 15.14
C TRP A 144 -6.01 12.94 13.69
N LEU A 145 -5.26 12.36 12.75
CA LEU A 145 -5.46 12.60 11.33
C LEU A 145 -6.83 12.09 10.89
N HIS A 146 -7.22 10.89 11.31
CA HIS A 146 -8.52 10.31 11.01
C HIS A 146 -9.65 11.16 11.59
N ARG A 147 -9.53 11.62 12.83
CA ARG A 147 -10.48 12.56 13.43
C ARG A 147 -10.57 13.87 12.65
N ALA A 148 -9.46 14.41 12.18
CA ALA A 148 -9.45 15.62 11.35
C ALA A 148 -10.14 15.38 9.99
N LEU A 149 -9.93 14.21 9.37
CA LEU A 149 -10.59 13.82 8.12
C LEU A 149 -12.12 13.78 8.23
N HIS A 150 -12.68 13.65 9.43
CA HIS A 150 -14.13 13.74 9.68
C HIS A 150 -14.66 15.17 9.81
N HIS A 151 -13.80 16.19 9.82
CA HIS A 151 -14.24 17.58 9.75
C HIS A 151 -14.82 17.88 8.36
N HIS A 152 -15.99 18.52 8.27
CA HIS A 152 -16.78 18.70 7.03
C HIS A 152 -15.96 19.04 5.77
N PHE A 153 -15.01 19.96 5.90
CA PHE A 153 -14.13 20.36 4.80
C PHE A 153 -13.27 19.21 4.25
N LEU A 154 -12.58 18.49 5.14
CA LEU A 154 -11.72 17.35 4.79
C LEU A 154 -12.54 16.12 4.44
N TYR A 155 -13.66 15.90 5.14
CA TYR A 155 -14.56 14.79 4.89
C TYR A 155 -15.02 14.77 3.44
N SER A 156 -15.61 15.87 2.96
CA SER A 156 -16.13 15.97 1.58
C SER A 156 -15.05 15.81 0.50
N ARG A 157 -13.78 16.09 0.82
CA ARG A 157 -12.64 16.06 -0.11
C ARG A 157 -11.87 14.76 -0.15
N TYR A 158 -11.72 14.12 1.01
CA TYR A 158 -10.73 13.06 1.20
C TYR A 158 -11.29 11.81 1.87
N HIS A 159 -12.38 11.91 2.64
CA HIS A 159 -12.83 10.78 3.47
C HIS A 159 -14.24 10.25 3.13
N SER A 160 -15.11 11.07 2.55
CA SER A 160 -16.50 10.69 2.22
C SER A 160 -16.56 9.51 1.25
N HIS A 161 -15.53 9.36 0.42
CA HIS A 161 -15.45 8.28 -0.53
C HIS A 161 -15.27 6.92 0.16
N HIS A 162 -14.42 6.85 1.17
CA HIS A 162 -14.21 5.64 1.99
C HIS A 162 -15.51 5.25 2.71
N HIS A 163 -16.26 6.21 3.25
CA HIS A 163 -17.57 5.95 3.88
C HIS A 163 -18.68 5.52 2.92
N SER A 164 -18.44 5.52 1.61
CA SER A 164 -19.40 5.00 0.63
C SER A 164 -19.34 3.47 0.47
N SER A 165 -18.33 2.82 1.06
CA SER A 165 -18.19 1.36 1.04
C SER A 165 -19.08 0.74 2.12
N ILE A 166 -20.06 -0.05 1.68
CA ILE A 166 -21.07 -0.67 2.55
C ILE A 166 -20.55 -2.00 3.06
N VAL A 167 -19.84 -2.73 2.19
CA VAL A 167 -19.12 -3.95 2.56
C VAL A 167 -17.68 -3.55 2.86
N THR A 168 -17.21 -3.71 4.09
CA THR A 168 -15.83 -3.40 4.44
C THR A 168 -14.87 -4.40 3.80
N GLU A 169 -13.84 -3.92 3.10
CA GLU A 169 -12.75 -4.76 2.62
C GLU A 169 -11.47 -4.50 3.44
N PRO A 170 -10.52 -5.45 3.51
CA PRO A 170 -9.28 -5.26 4.28
C PRO A 170 -8.38 -4.12 3.81
N ILE A 171 -8.66 -3.60 2.61
CA ILE A 171 -7.92 -2.56 1.92
C ILE A 171 -8.61 -1.19 1.98
N THR A 172 -9.82 -1.11 2.56
CA THR A 172 -10.65 0.09 2.59
C THR A 172 -10.48 0.88 3.86
#